data_AF-A0A2C5ZDU7-F1
#
_entry.id   AF-A0A2C5ZDU7-F1
#
_cell.length_a   1.000
_cell.length_b   1.000
_cell.length_c   1.000
_cell.angle_alpha   90.00
_cell.angle_beta   90.00
_cell.angle_gamma   90.00
#
_symmetry.space_group_name_H-M   'P 1'
#
loop_
_entity.id
_entity.type
_entity.pdbx_description
1 polymer ?
#
loop_
_entity_poly.entity_id
_entity_poly.type
_entity_poly.pdbx_seq_one_letter_code
_entity_poly.pdbx_strand_id
1 'polypeptide(L)'
;MPRLQPSLLSRPRTCLFPPLPCRRTFFDSQTGRATQQLNVQKLHSKRRDYEQHRTAFLAAGAAAGIISFVYTGWKLKQTLDANKLRADSVPGETFKVEAGEKRKVVLIDELGREIVPTGDAVVPAFPRTLAVKMDGGQEDGRDGGLVVGADGVDFTLVGLGMRTVTFLGFRVYLVGFYVATQDVARLQKYLISKINPLATTLIPSEKEALRKALLDATEGEETWDAVLREAGCRTAFRVMPVRDTDFHHLRDGFVRAVQTRSQRDSAFHDDEFGLAMERFRAMFNRGKMAKTQELLLIRGAEGRLSVLHGDGGLDGGGRAVVGVVEDERLSRLLWLNYLAGKQVASEAARRNIIEGVMEFVARPVGSVAAQVV
;
A
#
# COMPACT_ATOMS: atom_id res chain seq x y z
N MET A 1 24.65 -15.08 -74.00
CA MET A 1 23.18 -14.87 -73.84
C MET A 1 22.94 -13.45 -73.30
N PRO A 2 21.75 -12.84 -73.51
CA PRO A 2 21.60 -11.37 -73.72
C PRO A 2 21.84 -10.51 -72.45
N ARG A 3 22.61 -9.41 -72.53
CA ARG A 3 22.29 -8.02 -73.00
C ARG A 3 21.26 -7.30 -72.09
N LEU A 4 21.57 -6.27 -71.30
CA LEU A 4 22.14 -4.92 -71.56
C LEU A 4 21.34 -4.04 -72.54
N GLN A 5 20.57 -3.07 -71.98
CA GLN A 5 20.41 -1.62 -72.31
C GLN A 5 20.25 -1.13 -73.79
N PRO A 6 19.90 0.15 -74.06
CA PRO A 6 18.79 1.00 -73.57
C PRO A 6 18.09 1.72 -74.78
N SER A 7 17.65 3.00 -74.64
CA SER A 7 17.27 3.96 -75.71
C SER A 7 15.88 3.78 -76.39
N LEU A 8 15.20 4.77 -76.99
CA LEU A 8 15.35 6.25 -77.05
C LEU A 8 14.00 6.93 -77.45
N LEU A 9 13.96 8.27 -77.50
CA LEU A 9 12.79 9.11 -77.86
C LEU A 9 12.43 9.12 -79.36
N SER A 10 11.14 9.31 -79.71
CA SER A 10 10.72 10.01 -80.94
C SER A 10 9.25 10.48 -80.95
N ARG A 11 8.98 11.73 -81.31
CA ARG A 11 7.67 12.30 -81.74
C ARG A 11 7.69 12.53 -83.26
N PRO A 12 6.56 12.38 -83.98
CA PRO A 12 5.84 13.55 -84.56
C PRO A 12 4.31 13.31 -84.64
N ARG A 13 3.42 14.12 -85.25
CA ARG A 13 3.15 15.58 -85.38
C ARG A 13 1.93 15.70 -86.35
N THR A 14 0.87 16.43 -85.97
CA THR A 14 -0.10 17.17 -86.81
C THR A 14 -1.02 16.54 -87.91
N CYS A 15 -2.35 16.73 -87.69
CA CYS A 15 -3.41 17.30 -88.57
C CYS A 15 -3.80 16.72 -89.95
N LEU A 16 -5.14 16.60 -90.16
CA LEU A 16 -5.89 17.02 -91.39
C LEU A 16 -7.44 16.96 -91.15
N PHE A 17 -8.20 17.81 -91.86
CA PHE A 17 -9.69 18.01 -91.92
C PHE A 17 -10.10 18.04 -93.42
N PRO A 18 -11.38 18.22 -93.88
CA PRO A 18 -12.74 18.18 -93.27
C PRO A 18 -13.58 17.04 -93.97
N PRO A 19 -14.91 17.10 -94.34
CA PRO A 19 -16.07 17.95 -94.02
C PRO A 19 -17.37 17.16 -93.60
N LEU A 20 -18.58 17.64 -93.99
CA LEU A 20 -19.93 17.13 -93.67
C LEU A 20 -20.65 16.53 -94.91
N PRO A 21 -21.75 15.76 -94.74
CA PRO A 21 -23.07 16.40 -94.97
C PRO A 21 -24.18 16.02 -93.96
N CYS A 22 -25.24 16.83 -93.97
CA CYS A 22 -26.42 16.71 -93.11
C CYS A 22 -27.40 15.64 -93.62
N ARG A 23 -28.00 14.84 -92.71
CA ARG A 23 -29.24 14.09 -93.00
C ARG A 23 -30.19 14.12 -91.81
N ARG A 24 -31.30 14.84 -91.97
CA ARG A 24 -32.45 14.78 -91.05
C ARG A 24 -33.12 13.43 -91.19
N THR A 25 -33.33 12.74 -90.07
CA THR A 25 -34.36 11.69 -89.93
C THR A 25 -35.10 11.92 -88.62
N PHE A 26 -36.32 12.45 -88.77
CA PHE A 26 -37.50 12.38 -87.90
C PHE A 26 -37.27 12.05 -86.42
N PHE A 27 -37.61 13.02 -85.55
CA PHE A 27 -38.02 12.75 -84.18
C PHE A 27 -39.28 11.87 -84.21
N ASP A 28 -39.16 10.60 -83.81
CA ASP A 28 -40.29 9.84 -83.29
C ASP A 28 -40.33 10.01 -81.78
N SER A 29 -41.38 10.64 -81.26
CA SER A 29 -41.49 11.00 -79.86
C SER A 29 -42.09 9.86 -79.03
N GLN A 30 -41.32 8.81 -78.77
CA GLN A 30 -41.61 7.94 -77.63
C GLN A 30 -40.92 8.48 -76.38
N THR A 31 -41.61 9.38 -75.69
CA THR A 31 -41.24 9.89 -74.36
C THR A 31 -41.42 8.82 -73.27
N GLY A 32 -40.65 7.75 -73.36
CA GLY A 32 -40.44 6.79 -72.27
C GLY A 32 -39.66 7.47 -71.15
N ARG A 33 -40.38 7.96 -70.13
CA ARG A 33 -39.84 8.76 -69.03
C ARG A 33 -38.59 8.11 -68.39
N ALA A 34 -37.45 8.80 -68.42
CA ALA A 34 -36.28 8.45 -67.60
C ALA A 34 -36.60 8.40 -66.09
N THR A 35 -37.66 9.10 -65.65
CA THR A 35 -38.17 9.05 -64.27
C THR A 35 -38.85 7.72 -63.91
N GLN A 36 -39.08 6.80 -64.86
CA GLN A 36 -39.73 5.50 -64.62
C GLN A 36 -38.74 4.40 -64.19
N GLN A 37 -37.42 4.62 -64.32
CA GLN A 37 -36.39 3.69 -63.81
C GLN A 37 -35.96 3.98 -62.36
N LEU A 38 -36.26 5.18 -61.82
CA LEU A 38 -36.02 5.52 -60.42
C LEU A 38 -37.20 5.05 -59.55
N ASN A 39 -37.31 3.73 -59.35
CA ASN A 39 -38.27 3.17 -58.40
C ASN A 39 -37.90 3.60 -56.96
N VAL A 40 -38.61 4.62 -56.46
CA VAL A 40 -38.39 5.24 -55.14
C VAL A 40 -38.54 4.22 -54.00
N GLN A 41 -39.48 3.27 -54.11
CA GLN A 41 -39.65 2.21 -53.11
C GLN A 41 -38.42 1.29 -53.03
N LYS A 42 -37.83 0.94 -54.19
CA LYS A 42 -36.60 0.12 -54.28
C LYS A 42 -35.36 0.85 -53.76
N LEU A 43 -35.30 2.17 -53.87
CA LEU A 43 -34.25 2.99 -53.25
C LEU A 43 -34.43 3.10 -51.74
N HIS A 44 -35.68 3.27 -51.29
CA HIS A 44 -36.03 3.34 -49.87
C HIS A 44 -35.77 2.01 -49.15
N SER A 45 -36.11 0.86 -49.75
CA SER A 45 -35.80 -0.46 -49.18
C SER A 45 -34.30 -0.66 -49.05
N LYS A 46 -33.53 -0.45 -50.14
CA LYS A 46 -32.06 -0.56 -50.12
C LYS A 46 -31.40 0.32 -49.06
N ARG A 47 -31.91 1.53 -48.84
CA ARG A 47 -31.42 2.43 -47.78
C ARG A 47 -31.70 1.85 -46.39
N ARG A 48 -32.92 1.35 -46.16
CA ARG A 48 -33.31 0.73 -44.89
C ARG A 48 -32.48 -0.53 -44.59
N ASP A 49 -32.28 -1.38 -45.59
CA ASP A 49 -31.45 -2.59 -45.49
C ASP A 49 -29.99 -2.21 -45.16
N TYR A 50 -29.43 -1.19 -45.83
CA TYR A 50 -28.10 -0.67 -45.55
C TYR A 50 -27.97 -0.11 -44.12
N GLU A 51 -28.95 0.68 -43.66
CA GLU A 51 -28.97 1.23 -42.31
C GLU A 51 -29.11 0.13 -41.24
N GLN A 52 -29.88 -0.93 -41.50
CA GLN A 52 -29.99 -2.11 -40.63
C GLN A 52 -28.70 -2.94 -40.58
N HIS A 53 -28.08 -3.24 -41.73
CA HIS A 53 -26.80 -3.96 -41.75
C HIS A 53 -25.67 -3.16 -41.08
N ARG A 54 -25.65 -1.83 -41.26
CA ARG A 54 -24.68 -0.95 -40.60
C ARG A 54 -24.87 -0.92 -39.09
N THR A 55 -26.10 -0.81 -38.58
CA THR A 55 -26.34 -0.85 -37.12
C THR A 55 -26.05 -2.22 -36.52
N ALA A 56 -26.41 -3.31 -37.20
CA ALA A 56 -26.05 -4.66 -36.77
C ALA A 56 -24.53 -4.88 -36.70
N PHE A 57 -23.76 -4.41 -37.69
CA PHE A 57 -22.30 -4.52 -37.69
C PHE A 57 -21.65 -3.69 -36.58
N LEU A 58 -22.12 -2.46 -36.35
CA LEU A 58 -21.65 -1.60 -35.26
C LEU A 58 -22.00 -2.18 -33.88
N ALA A 59 -23.20 -2.73 -33.71
CA ALA A 59 -23.62 -3.39 -32.47
C ALA A 59 -22.79 -4.66 -32.19
N ALA A 60 -22.53 -5.48 -33.22
CA ALA A 60 -21.67 -6.66 -33.10
C ALA A 60 -20.23 -6.28 -32.72
N GLY A 61 -19.68 -5.23 -33.32
CA GLY A 61 -18.36 -4.68 -32.96
C GLY A 61 -18.30 -4.17 -31.52
N ALA A 62 -19.32 -3.44 -31.07
CA ALA A 62 -19.42 -2.96 -29.69
C ALA A 62 -19.53 -4.13 -28.68
N ALA A 63 -20.35 -5.14 -28.97
CA ALA A 63 -20.49 -6.33 -28.15
C ALA A 63 -19.18 -7.14 -28.07
N ALA A 64 -18.50 -7.34 -29.20
CA ALA A 64 -17.19 -8.00 -29.24
C ALA A 64 -16.12 -7.23 -28.44
N GLY A 65 -16.14 -5.89 -28.51
CA GLY A 65 -15.28 -5.03 -27.70
C GLY A 65 -15.52 -5.22 -26.20
N ILE A 66 -16.79 -5.16 -25.75
CA ILE A 66 -17.17 -5.38 -24.35
C ILE A 66 -16.74 -6.77 -23.87
N ILE A 67 -17.00 -7.82 -24.66
CA ILE A 67 -16.58 -9.20 -24.34
C ILE A 67 -15.06 -9.29 -24.21
N SER A 68 -14.30 -8.63 -25.10
CA SER A 68 -12.84 -8.57 -25.03
C SER A 68 -12.33 -7.89 -23.75
N PHE A 69 -12.92 -6.76 -23.35
CA PHE A 69 -12.58 -6.08 -22.10
C PHE A 69 -12.93 -6.90 -20.86
N VAL A 70 -14.09 -7.58 -20.84
CA VAL A 70 -14.48 -8.47 -19.74
C VAL A 70 -13.55 -9.68 -19.66
N TYR A 71 -13.21 -10.31 -20.79
CA TYR A 71 -12.31 -11.45 -20.84
C TYR A 71 -10.87 -11.08 -20.43
N THR A 72 -10.34 -9.96 -20.91
CA THR A 72 -9.00 -9.48 -20.53
C THR A 72 -8.96 -9.06 -19.06
N GLY A 73 -9.99 -8.38 -18.54
CA GLY A 73 -10.12 -8.06 -17.11
C GLY A 73 -10.22 -9.30 -16.23
N TRP A 74 -10.98 -10.33 -16.65
CA TRP A 74 -11.07 -11.61 -15.95
C TRP A 74 -9.73 -12.36 -15.96
N LYS A 75 -9.04 -12.41 -17.10
CA LYS A 75 -7.71 -13.02 -17.23
C LYS A 75 -6.66 -12.28 -16.41
N LEU A 76 -6.74 -10.94 -16.34
CA LEU A 76 -5.88 -10.12 -15.49
C LEU A 76 -6.14 -10.37 -14.00
N LYS A 77 -7.41 -10.52 -13.60
CA LYS A 77 -7.76 -10.95 -12.24
C LYS A 77 -7.20 -12.34 -11.95
N GLN A 78 -7.39 -13.31 -12.84
CA GLN A 78 -6.88 -14.67 -12.67
C GLN A 78 -5.34 -14.70 -12.58
N THR A 79 -4.63 -13.87 -13.35
CA THR A 79 -3.17 -13.75 -13.22
C THR A 79 -2.72 -13.00 -11.98
N LEU A 80 -3.49 -12.05 -11.42
CA LEU A 80 -3.22 -11.48 -10.09
C LEU A 80 -3.49 -12.49 -8.95
N ASP A 81 -4.57 -13.27 -9.05
CA ASP A 81 -4.95 -14.26 -8.04
C ASP A 81 -3.94 -15.43 -8.02
N ALA A 82 -3.42 -15.83 -9.19
CA ALA A 82 -2.35 -16.84 -9.32
C ALA A 82 -0.97 -16.27 -9.00
N ASN A 83 -0.57 -15.17 -9.65
CA ASN A 83 0.65 -14.42 -9.31
C ASN A 83 0.33 -13.39 -8.23
N LYS A 84 0.01 -13.88 -7.03
CA LYS A 84 0.17 -13.08 -5.82
C LYS A 84 1.65 -12.74 -5.68
N LEU A 85 2.05 -11.61 -6.26
CA LEU A 85 3.30 -10.94 -5.96
C LEU A 85 3.31 -10.70 -4.45
N ARG A 86 4.03 -11.56 -3.72
CA ARG A 86 4.16 -11.51 -2.26
C ARG A 86 5.07 -10.34 -1.86
N ALA A 87 4.58 -9.12 -2.07
CA ALA A 87 5.09 -7.90 -1.46
C ALA A 87 4.42 -7.61 -0.09
N ASP A 88 3.28 -8.26 0.19
CA ASP A 88 2.54 -8.13 1.45
C ASP A 88 3.01 -9.09 2.55
N SER A 89 4.02 -9.90 2.26
CA SER A 89 4.76 -10.69 3.26
C SER A 89 6.23 -10.35 3.10
N VAL A 90 6.94 -10.20 4.23
CA VAL A 90 8.40 -10.33 4.26
C VAL A 90 8.76 -11.57 3.43
N PRO A 91 9.71 -11.50 2.48
CA PRO A 91 10.00 -12.59 1.54
C PRO A 91 10.07 -13.94 2.25
N GLY A 92 9.24 -14.89 1.80
CA GLY A 92 9.13 -16.23 2.36
C GLY A 92 10.35 -17.13 2.10
N GLU A 93 11.52 -16.54 1.98
CA GLU A 93 12.82 -17.14 1.61
C GLU A 93 13.82 -17.07 2.77
N THR A 94 13.32 -17.21 4.00
CA THR A 94 14.17 -17.30 5.21
C THR A 94 13.88 -18.58 5.99
N PHE A 95 13.56 -19.69 5.31
CA PHE A 95 13.41 -21.00 5.94
C PHE A 95 14.15 -22.09 5.17
N LYS A 96 15.36 -22.44 5.62
CA LYS A 96 15.97 -23.73 5.26
C LYS A 96 15.31 -24.81 6.09
N VAL A 97 14.87 -25.89 5.43
CA VAL A 97 14.39 -27.10 6.11
C VAL A 97 15.59 -27.99 6.39
N GLU A 98 16.17 -27.85 7.58
CA GLU A 98 17.05 -28.86 8.15
C GLU A 98 16.26 -29.67 9.18
N ALA A 99 16.34 -31.00 9.11
CA ALA A 99 15.68 -31.93 10.03
C ALA A 99 14.15 -31.74 10.22
N GLY A 100 13.46 -31.14 9.24
CA GLY A 100 12.00 -30.96 9.25
C GLY A 100 11.49 -29.70 9.95
N GLU A 101 12.36 -28.91 10.56
CA GLU A 101 12.00 -27.65 11.21
C GLU A 101 12.37 -26.44 10.33
N LYS A 102 11.46 -25.47 10.24
CA LYS A 102 11.66 -24.24 9.45
C LYS A 102 12.45 -23.21 10.28
N ARG A 103 13.79 -23.24 10.19
CA ARG A 103 14.64 -22.27 10.89
C ARG A 103 14.70 -20.92 10.16
N LYS A 104 14.43 -19.84 10.89
CA LYS A 104 14.47 -18.44 10.41
C LYS A 104 15.91 -18.06 10.03
N VAL A 105 16.16 -17.81 8.75
CA VAL A 105 17.44 -17.28 8.27
C VAL A 105 17.54 -15.81 8.69
N VAL A 106 18.47 -15.54 9.60
CA VAL A 106 18.86 -14.18 9.95
C VAL A 106 19.76 -13.66 8.84
N LEU A 107 19.34 -12.57 8.18
CA LEU A 107 20.22 -11.83 7.28
C LEU A 107 21.01 -10.81 8.10
N ILE A 108 22.32 -10.79 7.89
CA ILE A 108 23.24 -9.89 8.56
C ILE A 108 23.84 -8.98 7.49
N ASP A 109 23.88 -7.66 7.74
CA ASP A 109 24.48 -6.71 6.81
C ASP A 109 26.03 -6.69 6.92
N GLU A 110 26.67 -5.91 6.04
CA GLU A 110 28.14 -5.76 6.00
C GLU A 110 28.74 -5.19 7.31
N LEU A 111 27.90 -4.65 8.19
CA LEU A 111 28.26 -4.06 9.48
C LEU A 111 27.85 -4.96 10.67
N GLY A 112 27.46 -6.21 10.42
CA GLY A 112 27.15 -7.19 11.47
C GLY A 112 25.74 -7.06 12.06
N ARG A 113 24.85 -6.25 11.49
CA ARG A 113 23.51 -5.99 12.04
C ARG A 113 22.46 -6.89 11.42
N GLU A 114 21.54 -7.40 12.24
CA GLU A 114 20.39 -8.16 11.76
C GLU A 114 19.42 -7.29 10.96
N ILE A 115 19.11 -7.70 9.73
CA ILE A 115 18.19 -7.01 8.82
C ILE A 115 17.04 -7.91 8.38
N VAL A 116 15.87 -7.30 8.17
CA VAL A 116 14.65 -7.96 7.67
C VAL A 116 14.36 -7.42 6.26
N PRO A 117 14.39 -8.27 5.22
CA PRO A 117 14.19 -7.84 3.85
C PRO A 117 12.71 -7.47 3.62
N THR A 118 12.47 -6.46 2.80
CA THR A 118 11.11 -5.91 2.58
C THR A 118 10.46 -6.42 1.29
N GLY A 119 11.28 -6.89 0.34
CA GLY A 119 10.85 -7.16 -1.03
C GLY A 119 10.63 -5.91 -1.91
N ASP A 120 10.98 -4.71 -1.42
CA ASP A 120 10.90 -3.47 -2.21
C ASP A 120 12.27 -2.96 -2.68
N ALA A 121 12.34 -2.41 -3.89
CA ALA A 121 13.59 -1.92 -4.48
C ALA A 121 14.04 -0.54 -4.00
N VAL A 122 13.14 0.26 -3.40
CA VAL A 122 13.47 1.62 -2.90
C VAL A 122 13.91 1.56 -1.44
N VAL A 123 13.24 0.73 -0.63
CA VAL A 123 13.58 0.53 0.78
C VAL A 123 13.81 -0.98 0.99
N PRO A 124 15.04 -1.50 0.80
CA PRO A 124 15.28 -2.94 0.67
C PRO A 124 15.20 -3.74 1.97
N ALA A 125 15.48 -3.09 3.11
CA ALA A 125 15.53 -3.74 4.42
C ALA A 125 15.10 -2.81 5.55
N PHE A 126 14.61 -3.40 6.64
CA PHE A 126 14.43 -2.76 7.95
C PHE A 126 15.40 -3.41 8.95
N PRO A 127 16.00 -2.68 9.90
CA PRO A 127 16.80 -3.28 10.94
C PRO A 127 15.91 -4.09 11.89
N ARG A 128 16.38 -5.24 12.36
CA ARG A 128 15.64 -6.08 13.32
C ARG A 128 15.55 -5.44 14.69
N THR A 129 16.62 -4.77 15.11
CA THR A 129 16.71 -3.99 16.35
C THR A 129 17.02 -2.54 15.99
N LEU A 130 16.34 -1.60 16.66
CA LEU A 130 16.48 -0.17 16.43
C LEU A 130 16.81 0.50 17.76
N ALA A 131 18.07 0.93 17.93
CA ALA A 131 18.45 1.81 19.01
C ALA A 131 17.86 3.21 18.77
N VAL A 132 17.27 3.80 19.80
CA VAL A 132 16.79 5.19 19.75
C VAL A 132 17.26 5.96 20.98
N LYS A 133 18.07 6.99 20.73
CA LYS A 133 18.38 8.02 21.73
C LYS A 133 17.15 8.90 21.90
N MET A 134 16.52 8.81 23.07
CA MET A 134 15.47 9.71 23.50
C MET A 134 16.16 10.83 24.26
N ASP A 135 16.19 12.05 23.72
CA ASP A 135 16.71 13.19 24.46
C ASP A 135 15.87 13.37 25.73
N GLY A 136 16.55 13.27 26.88
CA GLY A 136 15.90 13.22 28.18
C GLY A 136 15.06 14.47 28.43
N GLY A 137 13.74 14.28 28.55
CA GLY A 137 12.98 15.14 29.45
C GLY A 137 13.60 15.01 30.84
N GLN A 138 13.87 16.14 31.47
CA GLN A 138 14.59 16.23 32.74
C GLN A 138 13.92 15.38 33.83
N GLU A 139 14.50 14.22 34.14
CA GLU A 139 14.01 13.34 35.19
C GLU A 139 14.34 13.92 36.57
N ASP A 140 13.32 14.47 37.23
CA ASP A 140 13.36 14.73 38.67
C ASP A 140 13.38 13.37 39.39
N GLY A 141 14.50 13.05 40.03
CA GLY A 141 14.81 11.67 40.42
C GLY A 141 13.86 11.08 41.47
N ARG A 142 13.22 9.95 41.15
CA ARG A 142 12.60 9.01 42.11
C ARG A 142 12.53 7.58 41.57
N ASP A 143 13.58 6.84 41.93
CA ASP A 143 13.64 5.41 42.27
C ASP A 143 12.78 4.39 41.49
N GLY A 144 13.46 3.46 40.81
CA GLY A 144 12.82 2.36 40.07
C GLY A 144 13.79 1.61 39.17
N GLY A 145 14.73 0.86 39.77
CA GLY A 145 15.86 0.25 39.07
C GLY A 145 15.51 -0.58 37.84
N LEU A 146 15.83 -0.04 36.66
CA LEU A 146 15.92 -0.77 35.40
C LEU A 146 17.30 -0.49 34.80
N VAL A 147 17.93 -1.47 34.15
CA VAL A 147 19.22 -1.26 33.48
C VAL A 147 18.99 -0.46 32.20
N VAL A 148 18.96 0.87 32.34
CA VAL A 148 19.13 1.82 31.25
C VAL A 148 20.59 1.75 30.86
N GLY A 149 20.90 1.07 29.74
CA GLY A 149 22.19 1.26 29.08
C GLY A 149 22.33 2.75 28.73
N ALA A 150 23.53 3.32 28.90
CA ALA A 150 23.77 4.77 28.86
C ALA A 150 23.50 5.46 27.50
N ASP A 151 22.94 4.74 26.53
CA ASP A 151 22.93 5.07 25.10
C ASP A 151 21.55 5.00 24.41
N GLY A 152 20.45 4.72 25.13
CA GLY A 152 19.09 4.83 24.58
C GLY A 152 18.17 3.63 24.86
N VAL A 153 17.07 3.55 24.12
CA VAL A 153 16.09 2.45 24.20
C VAL A 153 16.16 1.61 22.93
N ASP A 154 16.39 0.31 23.07
CA ASP A 154 16.32 -0.65 21.98
C ASP A 154 14.90 -1.10 21.70
N PHE A 155 14.54 -1.10 20.42
CA PHE A 155 13.25 -1.52 19.90
C PHE A 155 13.40 -2.71 18.96
N THR A 156 12.68 -3.80 19.21
CA THR A 156 12.68 -5.01 18.36
C THR A 156 11.52 -4.96 17.36
N LEU A 157 11.79 -5.21 16.08
CA LEU A 157 10.79 -5.25 15.01
C LEU A 157 9.83 -6.44 15.21
N VAL A 158 8.55 -6.15 15.34
CA VAL A 158 7.47 -7.15 15.44
C VAL A 158 7.00 -7.57 14.05
N GLY A 159 6.67 -6.59 13.21
CA GLY A 159 6.20 -6.85 11.85
C GLY A 159 6.24 -5.59 10.98
N LEU A 160 6.28 -5.77 9.66
CA LEU A 160 6.29 -4.69 8.67
C LEU A 160 5.28 -4.92 7.57
N GLY A 161 4.90 -3.87 6.84
CA GLY A 161 4.07 -4.01 5.65
C GLY A 161 4.01 -2.76 4.79
N MET A 162 3.58 -2.95 3.55
CA MET A 162 3.39 -1.88 2.57
C MET A 162 2.02 -1.21 2.74
N ARG A 163 1.98 0.12 2.73
CA ARG A 163 0.74 0.89 2.54
C ARG A 163 0.50 1.10 1.06
N THR A 164 -0.62 0.57 0.58
CA THR A 164 -1.17 0.85 -0.75
C THR A 164 -2.36 1.80 -0.66
N VAL A 165 -2.57 2.61 -1.70
CA VAL A 165 -3.76 3.47 -1.86
C VAL A 165 -4.46 3.19 -3.20
N THR A 166 -5.77 3.40 -3.21
CA THR A 166 -6.70 3.08 -4.32
C THR A 166 -6.80 1.58 -4.65
N PHE A 167 -7.81 1.22 -5.47
CA PHE A 167 -7.99 -0.14 -5.97
C PHE A 167 -6.87 -0.62 -6.92
N LEU A 168 -6.03 0.28 -7.45
CA LEU A 168 -4.87 -0.10 -8.27
C LEU A 168 -3.63 -0.47 -7.44
N GLY A 169 -3.69 -0.36 -6.10
CA GLY A 169 -2.59 -0.76 -5.22
C GLY A 169 -1.36 0.16 -5.30
N PHE A 170 -1.54 1.48 -5.43
CA PHE A 170 -0.42 2.42 -5.46
C PHE A 170 0.35 2.40 -4.14
N ARG A 171 1.56 1.83 -4.15
CA ARG A 171 2.50 1.77 -3.02
C ARG A 171 2.95 3.16 -2.56
N VAL A 172 2.82 3.49 -1.29
CA VAL A 172 3.14 4.83 -0.73
C VAL A 172 4.34 4.78 0.20
N TYR A 173 4.29 3.93 1.23
CA TYR A 173 5.38 3.76 2.19
C TYR A 173 5.39 2.34 2.75
N LEU A 174 6.55 1.89 3.20
CA LEU A 174 6.63 0.80 4.18
C LEU A 174 6.40 1.36 5.58
N VAL A 175 5.79 0.54 6.44
CA VAL A 175 5.71 0.80 7.88
C VAL A 175 6.16 -0.44 8.63
N GLY A 176 7.06 -0.26 9.61
CA GLY A 176 7.50 -1.30 10.55
C GLY A 176 7.06 -0.95 11.96
N PHE A 177 6.45 -1.89 12.66
CA PHE A 177 6.07 -1.76 14.07
C PHE A 177 7.10 -2.43 14.96
N TYR A 178 7.55 -1.70 15.96
CA TYR A 178 8.53 -2.14 16.94
C TYR A 178 7.98 -2.00 18.36
N VAL A 179 8.46 -2.86 19.25
CA VAL A 179 8.21 -2.82 20.70
C VAL A 179 9.56 -2.72 21.40
N ALA A 180 9.68 -1.89 22.44
CA ALA A 180 10.92 -1.82 23.21
C ALA A 180 11.29 -3.21 23.73
N THR A 181 12.55 -3.62 23.59
CA THR A 181 12.98 -5.02 23.84
C THR A 181 12.67 -5.46 25.28
N GLN A 182 12.80 -4.55 26.25
CA GLN A 182 12.46 -4.81 27.65
C GLN A 182 10.93 -4.98 27.89
N ASP A 183 10.09 -4.49 26.98
CA ASP A 183 8.63 -4.45 27.12
C ASP A 183 7.93 -5.63 26.43
N VAL A 184 8.65 -6.41 25.63
CA VAL A 184 8.12 -7.60 24.92
C VAL A 184 7.51 -8.60 25.90
N ALA A 185 8.11 -8.81 27.07
CA ALA A 185 7.57 -9.70 28.10
C ALA A 185 6.23 -9.21 28.67
N ARG A 186 6.04 -7.88 28.79
CA ARG A 186 4.77 -7.28 29.24
C ARG A 186 3.68 -7.46 28.19
N LEU A 187 4.01 -7.21 26.91
CA LEU A 187 3.11 -7.45 25.78
C LEU A 187 2.72 -8.94 25.64
N GLN A 188 3.69 -9.86 25.76
CA GLN A 188 3.45 -11.30 25.77
C GLN A 188 2.44 -11.66 26.88
N LYS A 189 2.72 -11.27 28.13
CA LYS A 189 1.87 -11.59 29.29
C LYS A 189 0.43 -11.10 29.07
N TYR A 190 0.25 -9.85 28.66
CA TYR A 190 -1.08 -9.26 28.44
C TYR A 190 -1.90 -10.07 27.41
N LEU A 191 -1.30 -10.37 26.26
CA LEU A 191 -1.97 -11.09 25.17
C LEU A 191 -2.21 -12.57 25.46
N ILE A 192 -1.32 -13.22 26.23
CA ILE A 192 -1.52 -14.57 26.73
C ILE A 192 -2.69 -14.60 27.71
N SER A 193 -2.69 -13.69 28.70
CA SER A 193 -3.73 -13.63 29.73
C SER A 193 -5.13 -13.32 29.19
N LYS A 194 -5.27 -12.64 28.04
CA LYS A 194 -6.58 -12.46 27.36
C LYS A 194 -7.21 -13.80 26.94
N ILE A 195 -6.41 -14.79 26.53
CA ILE A 195 -6.90 -16.10 26.10
C ILE A 195 -6.97 -17.08 27.26
N ASN A 196 -5.91 -17.13 28.07
CA ASN A 196 -5.78 -18.04 29.18
C ASN A 196 -4.98 -17.38 30.32
N PRO A 197 -5.65 -16.86 31.37
CA PRO A 197 -5.01 -16.17 32.49
C PRO A 197 -3.96 -16.99 33.25
N LEU A 198 -3.99 -18.33 33.15
CA LEU A 198 -3.07 -19.24 33.84
C LEU A 198 -1.89 -19.69 32.97
N ALA A 199 -1.88 -19.35 31.68
CA ALA A 199 -0.84 -19.77 30.75
C ALA A 199 0.40 -18.85 30.77
N THR A 200 1.56 -19.43 30.49
CA THR A 200 2.82 -18.70 30.27
C THR A 200 3.27 -18.68 28.81
N THR A 201 2.56 -19.41 27.94
CA THR A 201 2.70 -19.51 26.49
C THR A 201 1.39 -20.08 25.91
N LEU A 202 1.04 -19.79 24.66
CA LEU A 202 -0.19 -20.28 24.03
C LEU A 202 0.03 -21.55 23.20
N ILE A 203 -0.86 -22.55 23.36
CA ILE A 203 -0.89 -23.75 22.51
C ILE A 203 -1.46 -23.41 21.10
N PRO A 204 -1.28 -24.27 20.07
CA PRO A 204 -1.65 -23.93 18.69
C PRO A 204 -3.11 -23.48 18.48
N SER A 205 -4.08 -24.06 19.21
CA SER A 205 -5.49 -23.66 19.16
C SER A 205 -5.74 -22.30 19.80
N GLU A 206 -5.11 -22.02 20.95
CA GLU A 206 -5.15 -20.71 21.63
C GLU A 206 -4.50 -19.60 20.78
N LYS A 207 -3.39 -19.92 20.09
CA LYS A 207 -2.77 -18.99 19.13
C LYS A 207 -3.71 -18.63 17.99
N GLU A 208 -4.44 -19.60 17.44
CA GLU A 208 -5.39 -19.33 16.36
C GLU A 208 -6.62 -18.56 16.86
N ALA A 209 -7.05 -18.80 18.11
CA ALA A 209 -8.06 -17.96 18.76
C ALA A 209 -7.59 -16.51 18.92
N LEU A 210 -6.37 -16.27 19.43
CA LEU A 210 -5.79 -14.92 19.54
C LEU A 210 -5.63 -14.25 18.17
N ARG A 211 -5.14 -14.99 17.17
CA ARG A 211 -5.03 -14.51 15.79
C ARG A 211 -6.38 -14.04 15.26
N LYS A 212 -7.43 -14.84 15.45
CA LYS A 212 -8.79 -14.51 15.01
C LYS A 212 -9.32 -13.25 15.73
N ALA A 213 -9.14 -13.17 17.05
CA ALA A 213 -9.52 -12.01 17.85
C ALA A 213 -8.83 -10.73 17.38
N LEU A 214 -7.51 -10.76 17.16
CA LEU A 214 -6.75 -9.59 16.70
C LEU A 214 -7.04 -9.20 15.24
N LEU A 215 -7.54 -10.14 14.41
CA LEU A 215 -7.98 -9.88 13.04
C LEU A 215 -9.43 -9.37 12.96
N ASP A 216 -10.26 -9.61 13.99
CA ASP A 216 -11.61 -9.04 14.04
C ASP A 216 -11.58 -7.50 14.08
N ALA A 217 -12.60 -6.87 13.51
CA ALA A 217 -12.65 -5.41 13.42
C ALA A 217 -12.98 -4.74 14.77
N THR A 218 -13.76 -5.39 15.62
CA THR A 218 -14.22 -4.84 16.91
C THR A 218 -13.36 -5.38 18.05
N GLU A 219 -13.28 -6.71 18.19
CA GLU A 219 -12.51 -7.34 19.28
C GLU A 219 -11.01 -6.99 19.18
N GLY A 220 -10.49 -6.88 17.96
CA GLY A 220 -9.12 -6.43 17.72
C GLY A 220 -8.89 -4.97 18.12
N GLU A 221 -9.89 -4.09 17.90
CA GLU A 221 -9.79 -2.67 18.29
C GLU A 221 -9.85 -2.52 19.82
N GLU A 222 -10.78 -3.20 20.48
CA GLU A 222 -10.88 -3.28 21.95
C GLU A 222 -9.59 -3.85 22.58
N THR A 223 -9.05 -4.94 22.02
CA THR A 223 -7.85 -5.59 22.55
C THR A 223 -6.63 -4.68 22.45
N TRP A 224 -6.41 -4.03 21.30
CA TRP A 224 -5.28 -3.11 21.15
C TRP A 224 -5.47 -1.80 21.93
N ASP A 225 -6.70 -1.30 22.09
CA ASP A 225 -6.99 -0.14 22.93
C ASP A 225 -6.59 -0.39 24.39
N ALA A 226 -7.00 -1.54 24.93
CA ALA A 226 -6.67 -1.96 26.29
C ALA A 226 -5.16 -2.21 26.47
N VAL A 227 -4.49 -2.87 25.51
CA VAL A 227 -3.01 -3.01 25.51
C VAL A 227 -2.31 -1.65 25.55
N LEU A 228 -2.76 -0.68 24.76
CA LEU A 228 -2.13 0.64 24.67
C LEU A 228 -2.32 1.45 25.97
N ARG A 229 -3.45 1.28 26.65
CA ARG A 229 -3.76 1.93 27.93
C ARG A 229 -3.05 1.28 29.13
N GLU A 230 -3.04 -0.05 29.18
CA GLU A 230 -2.75 -0.78 30.43
C GLU A 230 -1.38 -1.46 30.45
N ALA A 231 -0.85 -1.92 29.31
CA ALA A 231 0.40 -2.69 29.30
C ALA A 231 1.65 -1.81 29.53
N GLY A 232 1.53 -0.49 29.32
CA GLY A 232 2.62 0.48 29.49
C GLY A 232 3.83 0.22 28.59
N CYS A 233 3.62 -0.44 27.44
CA CYS A 233 4.67 -0.84 26.52
C CYS A 233 5.09 0.32 25.62
N ARG A 234 6.39 0.67 25.63
CA ARG A 234 6.98 1.60 24.67
C ARG A 234 7.00 0.93 23.29
N THR A 235 6.54 1.64 22.27
CA THR A 235 6.41 1.11 20.91
C THR A 235 6.73 2.17 19.88
N ALA A 236 7.07 1.76 18.65
CA ALA A 236 7.39 2.69 17.58
C ALA A 236 6.87 2.21 16.22
N PHE A 237 6.46 3.17 15.37
CA PHE A 237 6.21 2.96 13.95
C PHE A 237 7.28 3.70 13.13
N ARG A 238 8.10 2.94 12.40
CA ARG A 238 9.06 3.46 11.41
C ARG A 238 8.37 3.53 10.06
N VAL A 239 8.09 4.73 9.55
CA VAL A 239 7.44 4.97 8.25
C VAL A 239 8.49 5.43 7.24
N MET A 240 8.60 4.73 6.10
CA MET A 240 9.58 5.03 5.05
C MET A 240 8.89 5.13 3.68
N PRO A 241 8.77 6.33 3.09
CA PRO A 241 8.19 6.51 1.76
C PRO A 241 9.01 5.80 0.67
N VAL A 242 8.30 5.06 -0.19
CA VAL A 242 8.89 4.45 -1.41
C VAL A 242 8.74 5.37 -2.62
N ARG A 243 8.18 6.56 -2.42
CA ARG A 243 7.95 7.64 -3.38
C ARG A 243 8.09 8.97 -2.66
N ASP A 244 8.47 10.02 -3.40
CA ASP A 244 8.57 11.36 -2.84
C ASP A 244 7.20 11.86 -2.39
N THR A 245 7.17 12.49 -1.21
CA THR A 245 5.97 13.03 -0.59
C THR A 245 6.31 14.33 0.14
N ASP A 246 5.42 14.82 0.97
CA ASP A 246 5.65 15.99 1.81
C ASP A 246 4.99 15.81 3.18
N PHE A 247 5.43 16.62 4.14
CA PHE A 247 4.93 16.52 5.51
C PHE A 247 3.45 16.88 5.61
N HIS A 248 2.91 17.70 4.69
CA HIS A 248 1.49 18.09 4.69
C HIS A 248 0.60 16.89 4.30
N HIS A 249 1.00 16.10 3.31
CA HIS A 249 0.29 14.89 2.90
C HIS A 249 0.30 13.82 4.01
N LEU A 250 1.43 13.66 4.70
CA LEU A 250 1.54 12.76 5.86
C LEU A 250 0.68 13.24 7.03
N ARG A 251 0.77 14.53 7.37
CA ARG A 251 -0.07 15.21 8.38
C ARG A 251 -1.54 14.96 8.13
N ASP A 252 -2.02 15.28 6.94
CA ASP A 252 -3.46 15.21 6.61
C ASP A 252 -3.95 13.76 6.65
N GLY A 253 -3.10 12.80 6.27
CA GLY A 253 -3.36 11.37 6.44
C GLY A 253 -3.49 10.94 7.92
N PHE A 254 -2.55 11.31 8.78
CA PHE A 254 -2.56 10.95 10.21
C PHE A 254 -3.67 11.67 10.99
N VAL A 255 -3.80 12.99 10.76
CA VAL A 255 -4.84 13.84 11.35
C VAL A 255 -6.23 13.29 11.00
N ARG A 256 -6.48 12.96 9.72
CA ARG A 256 -7.77 12.38 9.32
C ARG A 256 -8.04 11.03 9.99
N ALA A 257 -7.01 10.19 10.16
CA ALA A 257 -7.16 8.91 10.84
C ALA A 257 -7.56 9.08 12.32
N VAL A 258 -6.90 10.00 13.03
CA VAL A 258 -7.25 10.33 14.43
C VAL A 258 -8.66 10.93 14.50
N GLN A 259 -8.98 11.94 13.68
CA GLN A 259 -10.31 12.58 13.67
C GLN A 259 -11.45 11.61 13.35
N THR A 260 -11.25 10.65 12.45
CA THR A 260 -12.28 9.66 12.07
C THR A 260 -12.62 8.70 13.23
N ARG A 261 -11.69 8.52 14.18
CA ARG A 261 -11.91 7.70 15.38
C ARG A 261 -12.43 8.54 16.55
N SER A 262 -11.87 9.73 16.77
CA SER A 262 -12.26 10.62 17.88
C SER A 262 -13.72 11.05 17.82
N GLN A 263 -14.29 11.24 16.62
CA GLN A 263 -15.70 11.61 16.42
C GLN A 263 -16.74 10.63 16.99
N ARG A 264 -16.32 9.42 17.43
CA ARG A 264 -17.22 8.37 17.93
C ARG A 264 -17.48 8.46 19.44
N ASP A 265 -16.70 9.24 20.17
CA ASP A 265 -16.67 9.25 21.62
C ASP A 265 -16.46 10.69 22.12
N SER A 266 -17.31 11.14 23.06
CA SER A 266 -17.22 12.49 23.61
C SER A 266 -15.98 12.73 24.48
N ALA A 267 -15.26 11.67 24.89
CA ALA A 267 -13.99 11.77 25.63
C ALA A 267 -12.80 12.33 24.80
N PHE A 268 -13.07 12.77 23.57
CA PHE A 268 -12.12 13.46 22.69
C PHE A 268 -12.63 14.85 22.26
N HIS A 269 -13.66 15.40 22.91
CA HIS A 269 -14.27 16.69 22.56
C HIS A 269 -13.92 17.84 23.54
N ASP A 270 -12.93 17.64 24.41
CA ASP A 270 -12.37 18.66 25.29
C ASP A 270 -11.25 19.50 24.64
N ASP A 271 -10.98 20.65 25.25
CA ASP A 271 -9.97 21.61 24.80
C ASP A 271 -8.54 21.06 24.86
N GLU A 272 -8.24 20.14 25.78
CA GLU A 272 -6.93 19.50 25.89
C GLU A 272 -6.63 18.62 24.66
N PHE A 273 -7.60 17.80 24.24
CA PHE A 273 -7.48 17.03 23.01
C PHE A 273 -7.42 17.93 21.77
N GLY A 274 -8.18 19.03 21.78
CA GLY A 274 -8.11 20.07 20.74
C GLY A 274 -6.70 20.64 20.58
N LEU A 275 -6.07 21.02 21.70
CA LEU A 275 -4.70 21.53 21.75
C LEU A 275 -3.66 20.46 21.37
N ALA A 276 -3.86 19.20 21.78
CA ALA A 276 -3.02 18.09 21.35
C ALA A 276 -3.07 17.88 19.83
N MET A 277 -4.26 17.97 19.24
CA MET A 277 -4.47 17.90 17.79
C MET A 277 -3.87 19.10 17.02
N GLU A 278 -3.88 20.30 17.60
CA GLU A 278 -3.21 21.47 17.03
C GLU A 278 -1.69 21.31 17.04
N ARG A 279 -1.12 20.99 18.21
CA ARG A 279 0.31 20.66 18.37
C ARG A 279 0.73 19.59 17.38
N PHE A 280 -0.07 18.52 17.26
CA PHE A 280 0.20 17.43 16.32
C PHE A 280 0.24 17.91 14.86
N ARG A 281 -0.71 18.76 14.43
CA ARG A 281 -0.68 19.36 13.08
C ARG A 281 0.57 20.21 12.85
N ALA A 282 0.94 21.04 13.83
CA ALA A 282 2.04 22.01 13.71
C ALA A 282 3.41 21.34 13.47
N MET A 283 3.66 20.17 14.08
CA MET A 283 4.90 19.39 13.88
C MET A 283 5.24 19.13 12.40
N PHE A 284 4.21 19.00 11.56
CA PHE A 284 4.32 18.65 10.14
C PHE A 284 4.23 19.86 9.20
N ASN A 285 4.26 21.10 9.70
CA ASN A 285 4.37 22.29 8.85
C ASN A 285 5.82 22.45 8.35
N ARG A 286 6.27 21.48 7.56
CA ARG A 286 7.62 21.30 7.03
C ARG A 286 7.57 21.11 5.51
N GLY A 287 8.76 21.04 4.89
CA GLY A 287 8.91 20.90 3.43
C GLY A 287 8.56 19.52 2.88
N LYS A 288 9.35 19.07 1.90
CA LYS A 288 9.20 17.74 1.29
C LYS A 288 9.82 16.66 2.17
N MET A 289 9.35 15.44 1.99
CA MET A 289 9.97 14.22 2.50
C MET A 289 10.27 13.32 1.29
N ALA A 290 11.54 13.19 0.94
CA ALA A 290 11.96 12.34 -0.16
C ALA A 290 11.67 10.86 0.15
N LYS A 291 11.61 10.04 -0.90
CA LYS A 291 11.69 8.58 -0.73
C LYS A 291 12.97 8.20 0.04
N THR A 292 12.95 7.03 0.66
CA THR A 292 13.97 6.48 1.59
C THR A 292 14.15 7.21 2.92
N GLN A 293 13.81 8.50 3.05
CA GLN A 293 13.79 9.16 4.36
C GLN A 293 12.84 8.45 5.34
N GLU A 294 13.07 8.61 6.64
CA GLU A 294 12.23 8.00 7.67
C GLU A 294 11.50 9.02 8.54
N LEU A 295 10.28 8.65 8.93
CA LEU A 295 9.53 9.27 10.00
C LEU A 295 9.30 8.20 11.07
N LEU A 296 9.86 8.41 12.25
CA LEU A 296 9.75 7.50 13.38
C LEU A 296 8.77 8.07 14.39
N LEU A 297 7.60 7.43 14.50
CA LEU A 297 6.59 7.73 15.51
C LEU A 297 6.88 6.86 16.72
N ILE A 298 7.17 7.44 17.89
CA ILE A 298 7.50 6.71 19.11
C ILE A 298 6.46 7.02 20.17
N ARG A 299 5.84 6.00 20.74
CA ARG A 299 4.92 6.12 21.88
C ARG A 299 5.64 5.62 23.13
N GLY A 300 5.77 6.52 24.11
CA GLY A 300 6.26 6.21 25.45
C GLY A 300 5.30 5.28 26.23
N ALA A 301 5.71 4.87 27.43
CA ALA A 301 4.88 4.02 28.29
C ALA A 301 3.53 4.68 28.63
N GLU A 302 3.57 5.97 28.99
CA GLU A 302 2.41 6.76 29.44
C GLU A 302 1.49 7.26 28.30
N GLY A 303 1.93 7.19 27.04
CA GLY A 303 1.17 7.74 25.90
C GLY A 303 1.83 8.88 25.15
N ARG A 304 2.84 9.53 25.74
CA ARG A 304 3.65 10.57 25.08
C ARG A 304 4.12 10.12 23.69
N LEU A 305 3.69 10.84 22.66
CA LEU A 305 4.09 10.66 21.27
C LEU A 305 5.27 11.58 20.95
N SER A 306 6.42 11.00 20.63
CA SER A 306 7.56 11.72 20.04
C SER A 306 7.67 11.38 18.56
N VAL A 307 7.83 12.38 17.71
CA VAL A 307 8.01 12.20 16.26
C VAL A 307 9.43 12.60 15.91
N LEU A 308 10.18 11.71 15.26
CA LEU A 308 11.55 11.94 14.79
C LEU A 308 11.60 11.79 13.25
N HIS A 309 12.51 12.51 12.60
CA HIS A 309 12.75 12.44 11.16
C HIS A 309 14.24 12.19 10.90
N GLY A 310 14.55 11.25 10.01
CA GLY A 310 15.92 10.87 9.65
C GLY A 310 16.07 10.59 8.16
N ASP A 311 17.30 10.32 7.73
CA ASP A 311 17.66 9.99 6.34
C ASP A 311 17.21 8.58 5.90
N GLY A 312 16.87 7.70 6.85
CA GLY A 312 16.47 6.32 6.62
C GLY A 312 17.56 5.28 6.84
N GLY A 313 18.74 5.69 7.33
CA GLY A 313 19.87 4.82 7.63
C GLY A 313 19.52 3.63 8.54
N LEU A 314 20.19 2.50 8.31
CA LEU A 314 20.04 1.28 9.13
C LEU A 314 20.76 1.38 10.49
N ASP A 315 21.67 2.33 10.63
CA ASP A 315 22.33 2.73 11.87
C ASP A 315 21.41 3.55 12.79
N GLY A 316 20.34 4.15 12.25
CA GLY A 316 19.44 5.01 13.00
C GLY A 316 20.06 6.34 13.43
N GLY A 317 21.19 6.72 12.81
CA GLY A 317 21.82 8.03 12.97
C GLY A 317 21.01 9.15 12.33
N GLY A 318 21.48 10.39 12.46
CA GLY A 318 20.91 11.55 11.75
C GLY A 318 19.45 11.93 12.10
N ARG A 319 18.84 11.29 13.11
CA ARG A 319 17.48 11.59 13.54
C ARG A 319 17.39 12.93 14.25
N ALA A 320 16.51 13.81 13.77
CA ALA A 320 16.13 15.05 14.44
C ALA A 320 14.69 14.95 14.99
N VAL A 321 14.47 15.45 16.20
CA VAL A 321 13.13 15.55 16.78
C VAL A 321 12.28 16.51 15.93
N VAL A 322 11.11 16.02 15.51
CA VAL A 322 10.10 16.78 14.77
C VAL A 322 9.21 17.56 15.73
N GLY A 323 8.84 16.91 16.83
CA GLY A 323 8.09 17.46 17.96
C GLY A 323 7.54 16.36 18.87
N VAL A 324 6.79 16.76 19.89
CA VAL A 324 6.23 15.88 20.92
C VAL A 324 4.78 16.29 21.24
N VAL A 325 3.94 15.30 21.57
CA VAL A 325 2.58 15.48 22.10
C VAL A 325 2.40 14.55 23.30
N GLU A 326 2.05 15.08 24.47
CA GLU A 326 1.89 14.30 25.70
C GLU A 326 0.57 13.49 25.76
N ASP A 327 -0.50 13.97 25.10
CA ASP A 327 -1.84 13.36 25.19
C ASP A 327 -1.87 11.92 24.65
N GLU A 328 -1.99 10.98 25.58
CA GLU A 328 -2.15 9.53 25.37
C GLU A 328 -3.17 9.22 24.27
N ARG A 329 -4.30 9.90 24.31
CA ARG A 329 -5.49 9.61 23.49
C ARG A 329 -5.18 9.82 22.02
N LEU A 330 -4.38 10.84 21.69
CA LEU A 330 -3.93 11.11 20.33
C LEU A 330 -3.01 10.00 19.83
N SER A 331 -2.04 9.57 20.65
CA SER A 331 -1.14 8.47 20.30
C SER A 331 -1.90 7.15 20.09
N ARG A 332 -2.89 6.86 20.93
CA ARG A 332 -3.70 5.63 20.89
C ARG A 332 -4.51 5.54 19.61
N LEU A 333 -5.22 6.60 19.24
CA LEU A 333 -5.96 6.64 17.98
C LEU A 333 -5.04 6.54 16.75
N LEU A 334 -3.84 7.11 16.82
CA LEU A 334 -2.82 7.01 15.76
C LEU A 334 -2.22 5.59 15.65
N TRP A 335 -2.10 4.86 16.77
CA TRP A 335 -1.65 3.47 16.78
C TRP A 335 -2.74 2.51 16.28
N LEU A 336 -3.98 2.69 16.74
CA LEU A 336 -5.14 1.91 16.27
C LEU A 336 -5.35 2.03 14.76
N ASN A 337 -5.02 3.17 14.15
CA ASN A 337 -5.00 3.33 12.69
C ASN A 337 -4.13 2.29 11.94
N TYR A 338 -3.15 1.66 12.59
CA TYR A 338 -2.36 0.58 11.99
C TYR A 338 -2.69 -0.81 12.56
N LEU A 339 -2.98 -0.88 13.85
CA LEU A 339 -3.11 -2.15 14.56
C LEU A 339 -4.48 -2.82 14.38
N ALA A 340 -5.58 -2.04 14.29
CA ALA A 340 -6.92 -2.58 14.47
C ALA A 340 -8.06 -1.76 13.86
N GLY A 341 -9.26 -2.34 13.89
CA GLY A 341 -10.47 -1.66 13.42
C GLY A 341 -10.93 -2.08 12.04
N LYS A 342 -12.08 -1.53 11.65
CA LYS A 342 -12.72 -1.76 10.34
C LYS A 342 -11.92 -1.23 9.15
N GLN A 343 -11.09 -0.21 9.36
CA GLN A 343 -10.20 0.37 8.35
C GLN A 343 -8.85 0.72 9.00
N VAL A 344 -7.79 0.05 8.54
CA VAL A 344 -6.39 0.35 8.91
C VAL A 344 -5.64 0.95 7.72
N ALA A 345 -4.58 1.71 8.01
CA ALA A 345 -3.71 2.31 7.00
C ALA A 345 -2.88 1.30 6.21
N SER A 346 -2.65 0.09 6.72
CA SER A 346 -2.06 -1.03 5.97
C SER A 346 -2.51 -2.39 6.54
N GLU A 347 -3.33 -3.11 5.77
CA GLU A 347 -3.71 -4.50 6.06
C GLU A 347 -2.51 -5.45 6.04
N ALA A 348 -1.53 -5.19 5.16
CA ALA A 348 -0.28 -5.95 5.12
C ALA A 348 0.50 -5.80 6.44
N ALA A 349 0.64 -4.57 6.94
CA ALA A 349 1.30 -4.32 8.23
C ALA A 349 0.53 -4.99 9.37
N ARG A 350 -0.80 -4.80 9.47
CA ARG A 350 -1.66 -5.43 10.49
C ARG A 350 -1.43 -6.95 10.55
N ARG A 351 -1.45 -7.63 9.40
CA ARG A 351 -1.25 -9.09 9.32
C ARG A 351 0.15 -9.52 9.78
N ASN A 352 1.20 -8.87 9.29
CA ASN A 352 2.58 -9.22 9.68
C ASN A 352 2.86 -8.88 11.15
N ILE A 353 2.24 -7.84 11.72
CA ILE A 353 2.32 -7.54 13.16
C ILE A 353 1.68 -8.66 13.98
N ILE A 354 0.50 -9.15 13.56
CA ILE A 354 -0.16 -10.28 14.21
C ILE A 354 0.69 -11.56 14.09
N GLU A 355 1.33 -11.84 12.95
CA GLU A 355 2.29 -12.96 12.84
C GLU A 355 3.48 -12.81 13.79
N GLY A 356 4.06 -11.60 13.91
CA GLY A 356 5.15 -11.32 14.84
C GLY A 356 4.75 -11.51 16.30
N VAL A 357 3.55 -11.07 16.67
CA VAL A 357 2.94 -11.37 17.97
C VAL A 357 2.77 -12.88 18.17
N MET A 358 2.36 -13.63 17.14
CA MET A 358 2.29 -15.10 17.19
C MET A 358 3.65 -15.80 17.31
N GLU A 359 4.77 -15.14 16.95
CA GLU A 359 6.12 -15.62 17.25
C GLU A 359 6.43 -15.44 18.74
N PHE A 360 6.01 -14.34 19.35
CA PHE A 360 6.28 -14.04 20.77
C PHE A 360 5.42 -14.89 21.72
N VAL A 361 4.10 -14.96 21.55
CA VAL A 361 3.21 -15.69 22.49
C VAL A 361 3.35 -17.22 22.41
N ALA A 362 4.11 -17.73 21.44
CA ALA A 362 4.45 -19.15 21.32
C ALA A 362 5.61 -19.59 22.23
N ARG A 363 6.32 -18.63 22.82
CA ARG A 363 7.46 -18.86 23.70
C ARG A 363 7.09 -18.42 25.12
N PRO A 364 7.69 -19.03 26.16
CA PRO A 364 7.52 -18.56 27.53
C PRO A 364 7.83 -17.07 27.69
N VAL A 365 7.03 -16.36 28.49
CA VAL A 365 7.25 -14.94 28.81
C VAL A 365 8.70 -14.69 29.24
N GLY A 366 9.34 -13.67 28.66
CA GLY A 366 10.72 -13.28 28.98
C GLY A 366 11.82 -13.94 28.14
N SER A 367 11.53 -15.06 27.46
CA SER A 367 12.51 -15.77 26.62
C SER A 367 13.05 -14.97 25.42
N VAL A 368 12.34 -13.94 24.97
CA VAL A 368 12.75 -13.11 23.81
C VAL A 368 13.85 -12.12 24.19
N ALA A 369 13.79 -11.52 25.39
CA ALA A 369 14.80 -10.57 25.85
C ALA A 369 16.18 -11.23 26.00
N ALA A 370 16.23 -12.52 26.35
CA ALA A 370 17.45 -13.30 26.50
C ALA A 370 18.16 -13.68 25.18
N GLN A 371 17.62 -13.30 24.00
CA GLN A 371 18.26 -13.50 22.69
C GLN A 371 18.78 -12.21 22.05
N VAL A 372 18.53 -11.04 22.65
CA VAL A 372 18.87 -9.71 22.08
C VAL A 372 20.03 -9.04 22.86
N VAL A 373 20.65 -9.78 23.79
CA VAL A 373 21.81 -9.37 24.60
C VAL A 373 23.00 -10.24 24.25
#